data_AF-A0A660RI45-F1
#
_entry.id   AF-A0A660RI45-F1
#
_cell.length_a   1.000
_cell.length_b   1.000
_cell.length_c   1.000
_cell.angle_alpha   90.00
_cell.angle_beta   90.00
_cell.angle_gamma   90.00
#
_symmetry.space_group_name_H-M   'P 1'
#
loop_
_entity.id
_entity.type
_entity.pdbx_description
1 polymer ?
#
loop_
_entity_poly.entity_id
_entity_poly.type
_entity_poly.pdbx_seq_one_letter_code
_entity_poly.pdbx_strand_id
1 'polypeptide(L)'
;LNYLEWFCEKFSNFGIRSAYMILPYHYERTPTSMKSGEAFLDVDNDTLKQRFMNAVEDVVKVSKILKKDSGKLALMGISFGGMIAVITMAKINSIDRGILVVTGGNFQYITWESVATKILRIKYESDSDGCSHEKCRMIHEKYYEKYVRSLKNVDDVGRIPAFMKCFEYDPSTFAKFVEIPILMITALFDIFIPRKSSLDLKNRLPNVRELLIPTGHLSSFLMRRFIVRKVLKFLKEEE
;
A
#
# COMPACT_ATOMS: atom_id res chain seq x y z
N LEU A 1 -7.04 -16.30 2.20
CA LEU A 1 -5.69 -16.42 2.82
C LEU A 1 -4.76 -17.34 2.05
N ASN A 2 -5.24 -18.48 1.56
CA ASN A 2 -4.46 -19.50 0.83
C ASN A 2 -3.54 -18.95 -0.28
N TYR A 3 -3.92 -17.84 -0.94
CA TYR A 3 -3.08 -17.24 -1.98
C TYR A 3 -1.83 -16.52 -1.43
N LEU A 4 -1.91 -15.90 -0.24
CA LEU A 4 -0.77 -15.24 0.42
C LEU A 4 0.16 -16.28 1.06
N GLU A 5 -0.43 -17.29 1.71
CA GLU A 5 0.28 -18.44 2.28
C GLU A 5 1.16 -19.13 1.24
N TRP A 6 0.63 -19.30 0.02
CA TRP A 6 1.38 -19.88 -1.08
C TRP A 6 2.72 -19.17 -1.34
N PHE A 7 2.79 -17.84 -1.22
CA PHE A 7 4.06 -17.13 -1.39
C PHE A 7 5.07 -17.49 -0.30
N CYS A 8 4.64 -17.52 0.96
CA CYS A 8 5.49 -17.90 2.10
C CYS A 8 6.01 -19.32 1.96
N GLU A 9 5.12 -20.27 1.64
CA GLU A 9 5.51 -21.66 1.36
C GLU A 9 6.53 -21.74 0.23
N LYS A 10 6.31 -21.00 -0.87
CA LYS A 10 7.26 -21.00 -1.99
C LYS A 10 8.59 -20.36 -1.64
N PHE A 11 8.62 -19.28 -0.87
CA PHE A 11 9.87 -18.68 -0.42
C PHE A 11 10.65 -19.60 0.53
N SER A 12 9.96 -20.41 1.34
CA SER A 12 10.60 -21.39 2.23
C SER A 12 11.43 -22.44 1.46
N ASN A 13 10.97 -22.84 0.26
CA ASN A 13 11.72 -23.75 -0.62
C ASN A 13 13.05 -23.16 -1.13
N PHE A 14 13.26 -21.85 -0.96
CA PHE A 14 14.50 -21.16 -1.32
C PHE A 14 15.28 -20.67 -0.08
N GLY A 15 14.98 -21.22 1.10
CA GLY A 15 15.66 -20.89 2.35
C GLY A 15 15.29 -19.53 2.94
N ILE A 16 14.20 -18.91 2.47
CA ILE A 16 13.73 -17.61 2.98
C ILE A 16 12.67 -17.84 4.07
N ARG A 17 13.02 -17.53 5.31
CA ARG A 17 12.05 -17.47 6.42
C ARG A 17 11.05 -16.36 6.14
N SER A 18 9.78 -16.72 6.06
CA SER A 18 8.69 -15.80 5.70
C SER A 18 7.59 -15.85 6.75
N ALA A 19 6.92 -14.73 6.96
CA ALA A 19 5.66 -14.65 7.69
C ALA A 19 4.65 -13.88 6.83
N TYR A 20 3.40 -14.28 6.88
CA TYR A 20 2.29 -13.49 6.37
C TYR A 20 1.47 -12.98 7.55
N MET A 21 0.86 -11.81 7.38
CA MET A 21 0.10 -11.15 8.43
C MET A 21 -1.31 -10.89 7.94
N ILE A 22 -2.30 -11.23 8.77
CA ILE A 22 -3.68 -10.83 8.58
C ILE A 22 -3.81 -9.38 9.05
N LEU A 23 -4.11 -8.46 8.13
CA LEU A 23 -4.31 -7.05 8.45
C LEU A 23 -5.51 -6.87 9.40
N PRO A 24 -5.53 -5.80 10.22
CA PRO A 24 -6.71 -5.45 11.02
C PRO A 24 -7.98 -5.46 10.17
N TYR A 25 -9.13 -5.83 10.74
CA TYR A 25 -10.43 -5.84 10.07
C TYR A 25 -10.56 -6.79 8.86
N HIS A 26 -9.58 -7.67 8.61
CA HIS A 26 -9.64 -8.69 7.57
C HIS A 26 -9.72 -10.10 8.17
N TYR A 27 -10.41 -11.00 7.46
CA TYR A 27 -10.56 -12.41 7.82
C TYR A 27 -10.91 -12.64 9.31
N GLU A 28 -10.08 -13.37 10.05
CA GLU A 28 -10.30 -13.69 11.46
C GLU A 28 -10.25 -12.45 12.37
N ARG A 29 -9.74 -11.31 11.86
CA ARG A 29 -9.73 -10.01 12.55
C ARG A 29 -10.91 -9.12 12.15
N THR A 30 -11.88 -9.63 11.38
CA THR A 30 -13.09 -8.91 10.99
C THR A 30 -14.12 -8.92 12.11
N PRO A 31 -14.67 -7.76 12.52
CA PRO A 31 -15.80 -7.70 13.45
C PRO A 31 -17.02 -8.45 12.91
N THR A 32 -17.79 -9.11 13.78
CA THR A 32 -18.95 -9.95 13.40
C THR A 32 -20.01 -9.22 12.56
N SER A 33 -20.12 -7.89 12.72
CA SER A 33 -21.09 -7.05 12.00
C SER A 33 -20.61 -6.56 10.63
N MET A 34 -19.42 -6.95 10.17
CA MET A 34 -18.78 -6.40 8.97
C MET A 34 -18.29 -7.52 8.04
N LYS A 35 -18.12 -7.17 6.75
CA LYS A 35 -17.38 -8.01 5.79
C LYS A 35 -15.87 -7.74 5.91
N SER A 36 -15.08 -8.72 5.52
CA SER A 36 -13.61 -8.61 5.56
C SER A 36 -13.11 -7.42 4.73
N GLY A 37 -12.34 -6.54 5.38
CA GLY A 37 -11.79 -5.32 4.78
C GLY A 37 -12.78 -4.14 4.68
N GLU A 38 -14.06 -4.34 5.01
CA GLU A 38 -15.09 -3.30 4.89
C GLU A 38 -14.81 -2.08 5.77
N ALA A 39 -14.14 -2.26 6.91
CA ALA A 39 -13.74 -1.17 7.79
C ALA A 39 -12.74 -0.19 7.13
N PHE A 40 -12.14 -0.51 5.98
CA PHE A 40 -11.32 0.45 5.22
C PHE A 40 -12.11 1.23 4.17
N LEU A 41 -13.43 0.99 4.07
CA LEU A 41 -14.36 1.71 3.18
C LEU A 41 -15.23 2.67 4.00
N ASP A 42 -14.56 3.58 4.68
CA ASP A 42 -15.16 4.60 5.57
C ASP A 42 -14.96 6.00 4.97
N VAL A 43 -15.88 6.93 5.26
CA VAL A 43 -15.80 8.32 4.81
C VAL A 43 -15.12 9.22 5.85
N ASP A 44 -15.08 8.78 7.11
CA ASP A 44 -14.35 9.49 8.15
C ASP A 44 -12.83 9.27 8.00
N ASN A 45 -12.14 10.35 7.67
CA ASN A 45 -10.71 10.34 7.42
C ASN A 45 -9.90 10.11 8.70
N ASP A 46 -10.37 10.54 9.87
CA ASP A 46 -9.65 10.33 11.13
C ASP A 46 -9.68 8.85 11.51
N THR A 47 -10.85 8.23 11.40
CA THR A 47 -11.01 6.78 11.58
C THR A 47 -10.19 6.01 10.56
N LEU A 48 -10.23 6.36 9.26
CA LEU A 48 -9.38 5.69 8.26
C LEU A 48 -7.90 5.81 8.58
N LYS A 49 -7.42 7.01 8.89
CA LYS A 49 -6.02 7.24 9.30
C LYS A 49 -5.64 6.32 10.46
N GLN A 50 -6.45 6.27 11.51
CA GLN A 50 -6.18 5.39 12.65
C GLN A 50 -6.11 3.92 12.24
N ARG A 51 -7.03 3.44 11.39
CA ARG A 51 -7.03 2.06 10.90
C ARG A 51 -5.78 1.73 10.07
N PHE A 52 -5.35 2.66 9.20
CA PHE A 52 -4.09 2.53 8.46
C PHE A 52 -2.89 2.47 9.40
N MET A 53 -2.81 3.40 10.36
CA MET A 53 -1.69 3.43 11.31
C MET A 53 -1.65 2.18 12.19
N ASN A 54 -2.79 1.64 12.61
CA ASN A 54 -2.84 0.37 13.33
C ASN A 54 -2.27 -0.79 12.49
N ALA A 55 -2.59 -0.84 11.20
CA ALA A 55 -2.02 -1.83 10.30
C ALA A 55 -0.50 -1.66 10.13
N VAL A 56 -0.02 -0.42 10.04
CA VAL A 56 1.42 -0.10 9.97
C VAL A 56 2.13 -0.53 11.25
N GLU A 57 1.59 -0.20 12.42
CA GLU A 57 2.20 -0.57 13.70
C GLU A 57 2.26 -2.09 13.91
N ASP A 58 1.28 -2.85 13.40
CA ASP A 58 1.35 -4.31 13.39
C ASP A 58 2.54 -4.79 12.53
N VAL A 59 2.75 -4.25 11.33
CA VAL A 59 3.92 -4.60 10.49
C VAL A 59 5.22 -4.21 11.17
N VAL A 60 5.30 -3.05 11.83
CA VAL A 60 6.48 -2.61 12.58
C VAL A 60 6.83 -3.62 13.68
N LYS A 61 5.84 -4.07 14.46
CA LYS A 61 6.05 -5.05 15.54
C LYS A 61 6.51 -6.39 14.99
N VAL A 62 5.86 -6.90 13.94
CA VAL A 62 6.26 -8.16 13.28
C VAL A 62 7.67 -8.05 12.72
N SER A 63 8.02 -6.93 12.09
CA SER A 63 9.37 -6.70 11.54
C SER A 63 10.45 -6.76 12.63
N LYS A 64 10.19 -6.19 13.81
CA LYS A 64 11.10 -6.27 14.97
C LYS A 64 11.29 -7.71 15.45
N ILE A 65 10.22 -8.50 15.50
CA ILE A 65 10.29 -9.92 15.88
C ILE A 65 11.13 -10.70 14.87
N LEU A 66 10.88 -10.53 13.57
CA LEU A 66 11.60 -11.26 12.52
C LEU A 66 13.08 -10.86 12.43
N LYS A 67 13.41 -9.58 12.66
CA LYS A 67 14.80 -9.10 12.59
C LYS A 67 15.66 -9.53 13.79
N LYS A 68 15.05 -9.88 14.94
CA LYS A 68 15.79 -10.37 16.12
C LYS A 68 16.56 -11.67 15.85
N ASP A 69 16.08 -12.47 14.90
CA ASP A 69 16.60 -13.81 14.62
C ASP A 69 17.34 -13.92 13.27
N SER A 70 17.53 -12.82 12.50
CA SER A 70 18.03 -12.93 11.12
C SER A 70 18.64 -11.65 10.54
N GLY A 71 19.38 -11.81 9.43
CA GLY A 71 20.10 -10.76 8.69
C GLY A 71 19.21 -9.78 7.92
N LYS A 72 19.26 -9.79 6.58
CA LYS A 72 18.46 -8.90 5.72
C LYS A 72 16.96 -9.23 5.82
N LEU A 73 16.11 -8.21 5.94
CA LEU A 73 14.66 -8.29 6.03
C LEU A 73 14.02 -7.61 4.81
N ALA A 74 13.12 -8.32 4.12
CA ALA A 74 12.35 -7.76 3.02
C ALA A 74 10.86 -7.67 3.38
N LEU A 75 10.18 -6.63 2.91
CA LEU A 75 8.75 -6.45 3.10
C LEU A 75 8.01 -6.56 1.76
N MET A 76 7.11 -7.54 1.66
CA MET A 76 6.27 -7.73 0.48
C MET A 76 4.82 -7.34 0.78
N GLY A 77 4.31 -6.32 0.08
CA GLY A 77 2.93 -5.88 0.16
C GLY A 77 2.19 -6.14 -1.16
N ILE A 78 1.01 -6.76 -1.06
CA ILE A 78 0.14 -7.05 -2.21
C ILE A 78 -1.15 -6.23 -2.09
N SER A 79 -1.55 -5.54 -3.16
CA SER A 79 -2.77 -4.73 -3.18
C SER A 79 -2.78 -3.71 -2.03
N PHE A 80 -3.83 -3.67 -1.22
CA PHE A 80 -3.90 -2.84 -0.01
C PHE A 80 -2.71 -3.05 0.93
N GLY A 81 -2.17 -4.27 1.05
CA GLY A 81 -0.96 -4.52 1.83
C GLY A 81 0.28 -3.79 1.28
N GLY A 82 0.31 -3.48 -0.01
CA GLY A 82 1.34 -2.63 -0.62
C GLY A 82 1.26 -1.18 -0.15
N MET A 83 0.05 -0.65 0.06
CA MET A 83 -0.16 0.67 0.63
C MET A 83 0.41 0.76 2.05
N ILE A 84 0.08 -0.23 2.88
CA ILE A 84 0.61 -0.35 4.25
C ILE A 84 2.13 -0.53 4.24
N ALA A 85 2.67 -1.32 3.30
CA ALA A 85 4.09 -1.55 3.18
C ALA A 85 4.87 -0.26 2.87
N VAL A 86 4.39 0.59 1.94
CA VAL A 86 5.03 1.87 1.63
C VAL A 86 5.12 2.76 2.86
N ILE A 87 4.01 2.92 3.58
CA ILE A 87 3.97 3.74 4.80
C ILE A 87 4.91 3.16 5.86
N THR A 88 4.95 1.83 6.01
CA THR A 88 5.86 1.17 6.95
C THR A 88 7.32 1.42 6.60
N MET A 89 7.71 1.24 5.34
CA MET A 89 9.09 1.43 4.88
C MET A 89 9.56 2.88 4.98
N ALA A 90 8.63 3.85 4.95
CA ALA A 90 8.93 5.25 5.21
C ALA A 90 9.19 5.55 6.70
N LYS A 91 8.64 4.75 7.62
CA LYS A 91 8.71 4.98 9.07
C LYS A 91 9.86 4.24 9.76
N ILE A 92 10.37 3.15 9.20
CA ILE A 92 11.38 2.32 9.84
C ILE A 92 12.52 1.96 8.88
N ASN A 93 13.74 1.95 9.41
CA ASN A 93 14.96 1.58 8.67
C ASN A 93 15.30 0.07 8.78
N SER A 94 14.46 -0.72 9.44
CA SER A 94 14.71 -2.16 9.63
C SER A 94 14.38 -3.00 8.39
N ILE A 95 13.79 -2.43 7.34
CA ILE A 95 13.52 -3.13 6.08
C ILE A 95 14.66 -2.82 5.11
N ASP A 96 15.21 -3.83 4.46
CA ASP A 96 16.37 -3.70 3.56
C ASP A 96 15.96 -3.72 2.07
N ARG A 97 14.81 -4.32 1.76
CA ARG A 97 14.25 -4.43 0.39
C ARG A 97 12.72 -4.39 0.44
N GLY A 98 12.09 -3.64 -0.46
CA GLY A 98 10.63 -3.61 -0.59
C GLY A 98 10.12 -4.28 -1.86
N ILE A 99 9.01 -5.01 -1.75
CA ILE A 99 8.32 -5.64 -2.88
C ILE A 99 6.86 -5.18 -2.87
N LEU A 100 6.45 -4.51 -3.94
CA LEU A 100 5.10 -3.96 -4.09
C LEU A 100 4.42 -4.67 -5.26
N VAL A 101 3.31 -5.38 -5.03
CA VAL A 101 2.60 -6.13 -6.07
C VAL A 101 1.17 -5.62 -6.21
N VAL A 102 0.81 -5.21 -7.42
CA VAL A 102 -0.51 -4.69 -7.79
C VAL A 102 -1.05 -3.65 -6.80
N THR A 103 -0.22 -2.68 -6.43
CA THR A 103 -0.56 -1.59 -5.49
C THR A 103 -0.37 -0.22 -6.14
N GLY A 104 -0.87 0.81 -5.49
CA GLY A 104 -0.74 2.20 -5.90
C GLY A 104 -0.90 3.15 -4.71
N GLY A 105 -0.85 4.44 -5.00
CA GLY A 105 -1.15 5.53 -4.06
C GLY A 105 -2.00 6.58 -4.74
N ASN A 106 -2.09 7.76 -4.17
CA ASN A 106 -2.90 8.87 -4.65
C ASN A 106 -4.41 8.52 -4.64
N PHE A 107 -5.06 8.84 -3.52
CA PHE A 107 -6.46 8.51 -3.27
C PHE A 107 -7.43 9.23 -4.20
N GLN A 108 -7.04 10.28 -4.93
CA GLN A 108 -7.86 10.78 -6.04
C GLN A 108 -8.14 9.66 -7.04
N TYR A 109 -7.10 8.96 -7.50
CA TYR A 109 -7.27 7.91 -8.51
C TYR A 109 -7.90 6.66 -7.90
N ILE A 110 -7.46 6.24 -6.70
CA ILE A 110 -8.01 5.05 -6.05
C ILE A 110 -9.50 5.23 -5.74
N THR A 111 -9.91 6.39 -5.21
CA THR A 111 -11.31 6.61 -4.83
C THR A 111 -12.20 6.77 -6.06
N TRP A 112 -11.77 7.51 -7.09
CA TRP A 112 -12.65 7.92 -8.19
C TRP A 112 -12.51 7.10 -9.48
N GLU A 113 -11.43 6.35 -9.65
CA GLU A 113 -11.21 5.53 -10.85
C GLU A 113 -11.26 4.01 -10.57
N SER A 114 -11.06 3.54 -9.32
CA SER A 114 -11.13 2.10 -8.97
C SER A 114 -12.55 1.51 -8.93
N VAL A 115 -12.77 0.36 -9.56
CA VAL A 115 -14.04 -0.36 -9.44
C VAL A 115 -14.30 -0.86 -7.99
N ALA A 116 -13.25 -1.12 -7.21
CA ALA A 116 -13.38 -1.64 -5.84
C ALA A 116 -13.94 -0.61 -4.85
N THR A 117 -13.78 0.69 -5.13
CA THR A 117 -14.22 1.79 -4.26
C THR A 117 -15.57 2.38 -4.66
N LYS A 118 -16.32 1.75 -5.58
CA LYS A 118 -17.64 2.25 -6.01
C LYS A 118 -18.60 2.52 -4.84
N ILE A 119 -18.65 1.62 -3.85
CA ILE A 119 -19.50 1.79 -2.66
C ILE A 119 -19.06 3.01 -1.83
N LEU A 120 -17.74 3.26 -1.75
CA LEU A 120 -17.20 4.41 -1.04
C LEU A 120 -17.60 5.74 -1.68
N ARG A 121 -17.67 5.80 -3.02
CA ARG A 121 -18.14 7.00 -3.75
C ARG A 121 -19.59 7.34 -3.42
N ILE A 122 -20.45 6.32 -3.40
CA ILE A 122 -21.87 6.49 -3.05
C ILE A 122 -21.98 7.09 -1.64
N LYS A 123 -21.20 6.58 -0.67
CA LYS A 123 -21.17 7.13 0.70
C LYS A 123 -20.70 8.59 0.71
N TYR A 124 -19.60 8.90 0.00
CA TYR A 124 -19.07 10.26 -0.09
C TYR A 124 -20.03 11.26 -0.74
N GLU A 125 -20.79 10.84 -1.75
CA GLU A 125 -21.77 11.68 -2.44
C GLU A 125 -23.04 11.90 -1.60
N SER A 126 -23.37 10.95 -0.72
CA SER A 126 -24.52 11.05 0.20
C SER A 126 -24.24 11.84 1.50
N ASP A 127 -22.97 12.10 1.80
CA ASP A 127 -22.54 12.82 2.99
C ASP A 127 -22.40 14.32 2.66
N SER A 128 -23.12 15.18 3.39
CA SER A 128 -23.09 16.63 3.18
C SER A 128 -21.70 17.25 3.38
N ASP A 129 -20.85 16.62 4.22
CA ASP A 129 -19.46 17.02 4.44
C ASP A 129 -18.44 16.19 3.63
N GLY A 130 -18.94 15.27 2.80
CA GLY A 130 -18.16 14.36 1.99
C GLY A 130 -17.26 15.04 0.93
N CYS A 131 -16.45 14.21 0.28
CA CYS A 131 -15.61 14.64 -0.82
C CYS A 131 -16.28 14.26 -2.14
N SER A 132 -16.64 15.22 -2.98
CA SER A 132 -17.07 14.94 -4.36
C SER A 132 -15.86 14.69 -5.27
N HIS A 133 -16.10 14.15 -6.49
CA HIS A 133 -15.02 13.93 -7.46
C HIS A 133 -14.30 15.24 -7.81
N GLU A 134 -15.06 16.29 -8.09
CA GLU A 134 -14.51 17.59 -8.46
C GLU A 134 -13.74 18.23 -7.30
N LYS A 135 -14.30 18.17 -6.08
CA LYS A 135 -13.63 18.64 -4.85
C LYS A 135 -12.32 17.87 -4.64
N CYS A 136 -12.34 16.54 -4.77
CA CYS A 136 -11.15 15.70 -4.64
C CYS A 136 -10.06 16.08 -5.65
N ARG A 137 -10.43 16.21 -6.93
CA ARG A 137 -9.52 16.61 -8.01
C ARG A 137 -8.90 17.97 -7.72
N MET A 138 -9.72 18.96 -7.41
CA MET A 138 -9.27 20.33 -7.11
C MET A 138 -8.33 20.38 -5.90
N ILE A 139 -8.61 19.63 -4.85
CA ILE A 139 -7.75 19.55 -3.66
C ILE A 139 -6.38 18.96 -4.03
N HIS A 140 -6.35 17.88 -4.80
CA HIS A 140 -5.09 17.25 -5.22
C HIS A 140 -4.29 18.15 -6.16
N GLU A 141 -4.93 18.75 -7.17
CA GLU A 141 -4.29 19.67 -8.12
C GLU A 141 -3.68 20.90 -7.43
N LYS A 142 -4.38 21.49 -6.46
CA LYS A 142 -3.98 22.76 -5.86
C LYS A 142 -3.03 22.61 -4.67
N TYR A 143 -3.15 21.54 -3.88
CA TYR A 143 -2.49 21.43 -2.58
C TYR A 143 -1.53 20.25 -2.44
N TYR A 144 -1.75 19.13 -3.14
CA TYR A 144 -1.01 17.89 -2.84
C TYR A 144 0.50 18.02 -3.02
N GLU A 145 0.95 18.53 -4.18
CA GLU A 145 2.39 18.71 -4.45
C GLU A 145 3.05 19.69 -3.48
N LYS A 146 2.34 20.78 -3.12
CA LYS A 146 2.85 21.76 -2.14
C LYS A 146 3.01 21.12 -0.77
N TYR A 147 2.02 20.32 -0.36
CA TYR A 147 2.06 19.60 0.90
C TYR A 147 3.21 18.59 0.92
N VAL A 148 3.29 17.68 -0.05
CA VAL A 148 4.36 16.66 -0.12
C VAL A 148 5.74 17.31 -0.13
N ARG A 149 5.95 18.42 -0.85
CA ARG A 149 7.23 19.14 -0.86
C ARG A 149 7.56 19.81 0.48
N SER A 150 6.55 20.22 1.25
CA SER A 150 6.74 20.89 2.55
C SER A 150 7.23 19.95 3.66
N LEU A 151 6.94 18.64 3.55
CA LEU A 151 7.37 17.64 4.53
C LEU A 151 8.89 17.50 4.50
N LYS A 152 9.57 17.54 5.64
CA LYS A 152 11.02 17.30 5.73
C LYS A 152 11.31 15.88 6.19
N ASN A 153 10.49 15.36 7.10
CA ASN A 153 10.57 14.03 7.66
C ASN A 153 9.20 13.33 7.63
N VAL A 154 9.21 12.00 7.79
CA VAL A 154 7.96 11.21 7.83
C VAL A 154 7.03 11.64 8.97
N ASP A 155 7.58 12.07 10.10
CA ASP A 155 6.82 12.51 11.28
C ASP A 155 6.12 13.87 11.07
N ASP A 156 6.43 14.60 10.00
CA ASP A 156 5.74 15.85 9.65
C ASP A 156 4.34 15.60 9.05
N VAL A 157 4.00 14.34 8.73
CA VAL A 157 2.66 13.96 8.27
C VAL A 157 1.69 13.99 9.46
N GLY A 158 0.72 14.92 9.49
CA GLY A 158 -0.26 14.93 10.58
C GLY A 158 -0.87 16.26 11.01
N ARG A 159 -0.55 17.39 10.38
CA ARG A 159 -1.07 18.73 10.74
C ARG A 159 -1.59 19.47 9.53
N ILE A 160 -2.64 18.93 8.91
CA ILE A 160 -3.26 19.54 7.72
C ILE A 160 -4.73 19.91 7.96
N PRO A 161 -5.27 20.86 7.19
CA PRO A 161 -6.69 21.18 7.21
C PRO A 161 -7.57 19.94 6.95
N ALA A 162 -8.78 19.92 7.53
CA ALA A 162 -9.69 18.78 7.44
C ALA A 162 -9.94 18.28 6.02
N PHE A 163 -10.04 19.19 5.04
CA PHE A 163 -10.28 18.84 3.64
C PHE A 163 -9.11 18.12 2.95
N MET A 164 -7.92 18.08 3.55
CA MET A 164 -6.74 17.38 3.03
C MET A 164 -6.43 16.07 3.76
N LYS A 165 -7.21 15.69 4.80
CA LYS A 165 -6.88 14.58 5.72
C LYS A 165 -6.56 13.25 5.04
N CYS A 166 -7.10 12.98 3.85
CA CYS A 166 -6.77 11.77 3.09
C CYS A 166 -5.27 11.65 2.76
N PHE A 167 -4.53 12.76 2.71
CA PHE A 167 -3.08 12.77 2.49
C PHE A 167 -2.30 12.14 3.65
N GLU A 168 -2.85 12.13 4.87
CA GLU A 168 -2.14 11.64 6.06
C GLU A 168 -1.99 10.11 6.11
N TYR A 169 -2.68 9.38 5.23
CA TYR A 169 -2.59 7.93 5.10
C TYR A 169 -2.44 7.48 3.64
N ASP A 170 -2.13 8.42 2.74
CA ASP A 170 -1.89 8.13 1.32
C ASP A 170 -0.47 7.62 1.10
N PRO A 171 -0.26 6.39 0.58
CA PRO A 171 1.08 5.86 0.31
C PRO A 171 1.99 6.80 -0.50
N SER A 172 1.41 7.54 -1.44
CA SER A 172 2.16 8.49 -2.28
C SER A 172 2.72 9.67 -1.47
N THR A 173 2.12 10.03 -0.33
CA THR A 173 2.66 11.06 0.57
C THR A 173 3.93 10.56 1.27
N PHE A 174 3.98 9.27 1.60
CA PHE A 174 5.10 8.63 2.30
C PHE A 174 6.23 8.19 1.36
N ALA A 175 5.93 7.95 0.08
CA ALA A 175 6.83 7.34 -0.89
C ALA A 175 8.23 7.96 -0.96
N LYS A 176 8.34 9.28 -0.86
CA LYS A 176 9.63 9.98 -0.95
C LYS A 176 10.61 9.68 0.20
N PHE A 177 10.11 9.14 1.31
CA PHE A 177 10.91 8.77 2.48
C PHE A 177 11.37 7.30 2.43
N VAL A 178 11.01 6.56 1.39
CA VAL A 178 11.40 5.17 1.21
C VAL A 178 12.75 5.11 0.50
N GLU A 179 13.84 5.05 1.27
CA GLU A 179 15.21 5.13 0.74
C GLU A 179 15.78 3.80 0.23
N ILE A 180 15.11 2.69 0.52
CA ILE A 180 15.57 1.35 0.13
C ILE A 180 15.19 0.97 -1.30
N PRO A 181 15.88 0.01 -1.94
CA PRO A 181 15.46 -0.51 -3.24
C PRO A 181 14.08 -1.16 -3.18
N ILE A 182 13.26 -0.86 -4.20
CA ILE A 182 11.89 -1.35 -4.35
C ILE A 182 11.74 -2.09 -5.69
N LEU A 183 11.20 -3.31 -5.65
CA LEU A 183 10.64 -3.97 -6.83
C LEU A 183 9.13 -3.74 -6.85
N MET A 184 8.64 -3.01 -7.85
CA MET A 184 7.20 -2.77 -8.05
C MET A 184 6.69 -3.59 -9.23
N ILE A 185 5.72 -4.47 -9.00
CA ILE A 185 5.10 -5.33 -10.01
C ILE A 185 3.68 -4.83 -10.27
N THR A 186 3.46 -4.23 -11.44
CA THR A 186 2.19 -3.59 -11.80
C THR A 186 1.44 -4.41 -12.84
N ALA A 187 0.14 -4.61 -12.63
CA ALA A 187 -0.76 -5.26 -13.59
C ALA A 187 -1.24 -4.25 -14.65
N LEU A 188 -1.12 -4.60 -15.93
CA LEU A 188 -1.47 -3.72 -17.05
C LEU A 188 -2.97 -3.44 -17.18
N PHE A 189 -3.82 -4.41 -16.83
CA PHE A 189 -5.28 -4.35 -16.95
C PHE A 189 -5.95 -4.28 -15.58
N ASP A 190 -5.32 -3.59 -14.63
CA ASP A 190 -5.78 -3.49 -13.26
C ASP A 190 -6.96 -2.51 -13.12
N ILE A 191 -8.14 -3.07 -12.86
CA ILE A 191 -9.37 -2.31 -12.64
C ILE A 191 -9.61 -1.92 -11.17
N PHE A 192 -8.79 -2.44 -10.24
CA PHE A 192 -8.90 -2.14 -8.80
C PHE A 192 -7.87 -1.10 -8.37
N ILE A 193 -6.68 -1.13 -8.94
CA ILE A 193 -5.65 -0.11 -8.79
C ILE A 193 -5.40 0.50 -10.16
N PRO A 194 -6.05 1.65 -10.47
CA PRO A 194 -5.91 2.31 -11.77
C PRO A 194 -4.45 2.59 -12.13
N ARG A 195 -4.13 2.58 -13.43
CA ARG A 195 -2.75 2.82 -13.91
C ARG A 195 -2.18 4.16 -13.42
N LYS A 196 -3.01 5.20 -13.31
CA LYS A 196 -2.58 6.51 -12.77
C LYS A 196 -2.13 6.42 -11.30
N SER A 197 -2.83 5.62 -10.49
CA SER A 197 -2.49 5.39 -9.07
C SER A 197 -1.14 4.67 -8.91
N SER A 198 -0.92 3.60 -9.68
CA SER A 198 0.36 2.88 -9.66
C SER A 198 1.51 3.73 -10.23
N LEU A 199 1.25 4.50 -11.29
CA LEU A 199 2.26 5.38 -11.89
C LEU A 199 2.64 6.55 -10.98
N ASP A 200 1.67 7.18 -10.31
CA ASP A 200 1.94 8.23 -9.31
C ASP A 200 2.85 7.70 -8.20
N LEU A 201 2.51 6.55 -7.60
CA LEU A 201 3.33 5.94 -6.56
C LEU A 201 4.74 5.61 -7.06
N LYS A 202 4.86 4.98 -8.23
CA LYS A 202 6.16 4.66 -8.86
C LYS A 202 7.01 5.91 -9.01
N ASN A 203 6.46 7.00 -9.55
CA ASN A 203 7.22 8.22 -9.82
C ASN A 203 7.68 8.94 -8.56
N ARG A 204 7.08 8.67 -7.41
CA ARG A 204 7.50 9.19 -6.09
C ARG A 204 8.47 8.26 -5.36
N LEU A 205 8.51 6.99 -5.77
CA LEU A 205 9.52 5.96 -5.50
C LEU A 205 10.96 6.40 -5.84
N PRO A 206 11.89 6.77 -4.94
CA PRO A 206 13.22 7.20 -5.40
C PRO A 206 14.03 6.04 -6.00
N ASN A 207 13.95 4.84 -5.42
CA ASN A 207 14.75 3.67 -5.79
C ASN A 207 13.88 2.50 -6.30
N VAL A 208 12.97 2.78 -7.23
CA VAL A 208 12.01 1.77 -7.73
C VAL A 208 12.37 1.19 -9.09
N ARG A 209 12.33 -0.14 -9.19
CA ARG A 209 12.34 -0.89 -10.45
C ARG A 209 10.94 -1.42 -10.72
N GLU A 210 10.33 -0.97 -11.82
CA GLU A 210 9.00 -1.45 -12.23
C GLU A 210 9.10 -2.68 -13.14
N LEU A 211 8.19 -3.63 -12.93
CA LEU A 211 7.89 -4.75 -13.81
C LEU A 211 6.42 -4.75 -14.15
N LEU A 212 6.09 -4.72 -15.43
CA LEU A 212 4.72 -4.80 -15.92
C LEU A 212 4.35 -6.25 -16.21
N ILE A 213 3.16 -6.68 -15.79
CA ILE A 213 2.60 -8.00 -16.09
C ILE A 213 1.28 -7.88 -16.86
N PRO A 214 1.06 -8.69 -17.92
CA PRO A 214 -0.13 -8.63 -18.77
C PRO A 214 -1.34 -9.32 -18.12
N THR A 215 -1.74 -8.82 -16.95
CA THR A 215 -2.86 -9.33 -16.16
C THR A 215 -3.68 -8.16 -15.60
N GLY A 216 -4.87 -8.44 -15.07
CA GLY A 216 -5.55 -7.56 -14.13
C GLY A 216 -5.26 -7.92 -12.67
N HIS A 217 -5.86 -7.18 -11.73
CA HIS A 217 -5.55 -7.24 -10.29
C HIS A 217 -5.51 -8.66 -9.71
N LEU A 218 -6.64 -9.37 -9.77
CA LEU A 218 -6.79 -10.70 -9.19
C LEU A 218 -6.08 -11.77 -10.04
N SER A 219 -6.12 -11.63 -11.36
CA SER A 219 -5.45 -12.54 -12.29
C SER A 219 -3.92 -12.48 -12.21
N SER A 220 -3.34 -11.47 -11.56
CA SER A 220 -1.89 -11.40 -11.29
C SER A 220 -1.37 -12.65 -10.56
N PHE A 221 -2.22 -13.29 -9.75
CA PHE A 221 -1.89 -14.55 -9.06
C PHE A 221 -1.67 -15.73 -10.02
N LEU A 222 -2.19 -15.70 -11.24
CA LEU A 222 -1.87 -16.71 -12.27
C LEU A 222 -0.36 -16.65 -12.61
N MET A 223 0.24 -15.47 -12.52
CA MET A 223 1.68 -15.25 -12.73
C MET A 223 2.51 -15.39 -11.44
N ARG A 224 1.95 -15.92 -10.34
CA ARG A 224 2.65 -16.06 -9.04
C ARG A 224 4.03 -16.73 -9.12
N ARG A 225 4.22 -17.73 -9.97
CA ARG A 225 5.53 -18.39 -10.18
C ARG A 225 6.54 -17.45 -10.82
N PHE A 226 6.09 -16.64 -11.78
CA PHE A 226 6.91 -15.60 -12.41
C PHE A 226 7.24 -14.48 -11.42
N ILE A 227 6.25 -14.03 -10.65
CA ILE A 227 6.42 -13.05 -9.56
C ILE A 227 7.49 -13.54 -8.57
N VAL A 228 7.37 -14.76 -8.05
CA VAL A 228 8.37 -15.34 -7.13
C VAL A 228 9.77 -15.36 -7.75
N ARG A 229 9.93 -15.79 -9.00
CA ARG A 229 11.25 -15.77 -9.66
C ARG A 229 11.87 -14.37 -9.73
N LYS A 230 11.05 -13.34 -10.00
CA LYS A 230 11.51 -11.95 -10.08
C LYS A 230 11.85 -11.40 -8.71
N VAL A 231 11.04 -11.71 -7.69
CA VAL A 231 11.33 -11.38 -6.29
C VAL A 231 12.63 -12.03 -5.84
N LEU A 232 12.81 -13.34 -6.07
CA LEU A 232 14.05 -14.05 -5.69
C LEU A 232 15.28 -13.49 -6.38
N LYS A 233 15.16 -13.08 -7.65
CA LYS A 233 16.26 -12.41 -8.36
C LYS A 233 16.59 -11.08 -7.67
N PHE A 234 15.59 -10.25 -7.43
CA PHE A 234 15.75 -8.95 -6.77
C PHE A 234 16.34 -9.05 -5.36
N LEU A 235 15.95 -10.06 -4.57
CA LEU A 235 16.49 -10.29 -3.24
C LEU A 235 17.97 -10.74 -3.24
N LYS A 236 18.47 -11.28 -4.36
CA LYS A 236 19.86 -11.72 -4.54
C LYS A 236 20.76 -10.66 -5.18
N GLU A 237 20.20 -9.56 -5.66
CA GLU A 237 20.99 -8.45 -6.21
C GLU A 237 21.75 -7.80 -5.03
N GLU A 238 23.07 -8.02 -4.99
CA GLU A 238 24.00 -7.27 -4.12
C GLU A 238 24.03 -5.81 -4.57
N GLU A 239 24.18 -4.89 -3.61
CA GLU A 239 24.40 -3.46 -3.87
C GLU A 239 25.84 -3.22 -4.32
#